data_AF-A0AAV0XNJ7-F1
#
_entry.id   AF-A0AAV0XNJ7-F1
#
_cell.length_a   1.000
_cell.length_b   1.000
_cell.length_c   1.000
_cell.angle_alpha   90.00
_cell.angle_beta   90.00
_cell.angle_gamma   90.00
#
_symmetry.space_group_name_H-M   'P 1'
#
loop_
_entity.id
_entity.type
_entity.pdbx_description
1 polymer ?
#
loop_
_entity_poly.entity_id
_entity_poly.type
_entity_poly.pdbx_seq_one_letter_code
_entity_poly.pdbx_strand_id
1 'polypeptide(L)'
;MSTKTPKRSFSGPALITTSINIEGFSNNISDILQELRQKNTCDVICVQETHRDKENIRPKIKGMKLAIERPHKKYGSTIFVRDNLKILSTSHTETNDIEILTIELTNCTVTSVYKPPNIPFKFTKPTHF
;
A
#
# COMPACT_ATOMS: atom_id res chain seq x y z
N MET A 1 -8.30 23.44 17.83
CA MET A 1 -9.20 23.70 16.69
C MET A 1 -9.03 22.57 15.68
N SER A 2 -10.08 21.81 15.38
CA SER A 2 -10.03 20.71 14.39
C SER A 2 -10.16 21.32 12.99
N THR A 3 -9.08 21.31 12.22
CA THR A 3 -9.10 21.73 10.82
C THR A 3 -9.82 20.66 10.01
N LYS A 4 -11.08 20.92 9.65
CA LYS A 4 -11.82 20.05 8.71
C LYS A 4 -11.04 19.99 7.41
N THR A 5 -10.63 18.79 7.02
CA THR A 5 -10.00 18.55 5.72
C THR A 5 -11.02 18.90 4.63
N PRO A 6 -10.68 19.73 3.63
CA PRO A 6 -11.62 20.11 2.59
C PRO A 6 -12.11 18.86 1.84
N LYS A 7 -13.45 18.74 1.68
CA LYS A 7 -14.04 17.70 0.81
C LYS A 7 -13.61 17.97 -0.62
N ARG A 8 -13.15 16.93 -1.33
CA ARG A 8 -12.80 17.03 -2.75
C ARG A 8 -14.02 17.41 -3.58
N SER A 9 -13.79 18.21 -4.63
CA SER A 9 -14.80 18.50 -5.64
C SER A 9 -15.30 17.20 -6.29
N PHE A 10 -16.59 17.13 -6.60
CA PHE A 10 -17.18 16.03 -7.38
C PHE A 10 -16.67 15.96 -8.83
N SER A 11 -15.98 16.99 -9.32
CA SER A 11 -15.34 17.00 -10.65
C SER A 11 -13.90 16.45 -10.68
N GLY A 12 -13.34 16.05 -9.53
CA GLY A 12 -11.98 15.52 -9.43
C GLY A 12 -11.90 13.98 -9.39
N PRO A 13 -10.68 13.41 -9.35
CA PRO A 13 -10.50 11.97 -9.23
C PRO A 13 -11.17 11.40 -7.97
N ALA A 14 -11.93 10.32 -8.14
CA ALA A 14 -12.59 9.61 -7.04
C ALA A 14 -11.59 8.88 -6.13
N LEU A 15 -10.50 8.36 -6.70
CA LEU A 15 -9.42 7.67 -6.00
C LEU A 15 -8.09 7.96 -6.71
N ILE A 16 -7.06 8.29 -5.95
CA ILE A 16 -5.69 8.48 -6.44
C ILE A 16 -4.79 7.43 -5.79
N THR A 17 -4.24 6.55 -6.61
CA THR A 17 -3.36 5.46 -6.15
C THR A 17 -1.96 5.63 -6.70
N THR A 18 -0.95 5.39 -5.87
CA THR A 18 0.45 5.23 -6.31
C THR A 18 0.88 3.79 -6.07
N SER A 19 1.66 3.22 -6.98
CA SER A 19 2.39 1.97 -6.75
C SER A 19 3.87 2.19 -7.00
N ILE A 20 4.73 1.74 -6.09
CA ILE A 20 6.17 1.96 -6.17
C ILE A 20 6.95 0.82 -5.51
N ASN A 21 7.97 0.35 -6.22
CA ASN A 21 9.03 -0.48 -5.65
C ASN A 21 10.13 0.45 -5.12
N ILE A 22 10.51 0.31 -3.85
CA ILE A 22 11.38 1.26 -3.15
C ILE A 22 12.77 0.70 -2.79
N GLU A 23 13.06 -0.56 -3.06
CA GLU A 23 14.35 -1.20 -2.76
C GLU A 23 14.80 -0.96 -1.29
N GLY A 24 13.91 -1.21 -0.35
CA GLY A 24 14.14 -1.06 1.08
C GLY A 24 13.48 0.17 1.69
N PHE A 25 12.67 -0.07 2.71
CA PHE A 25 12.01 0.99 3.46
C PHE A 25 12.97 1.56 4.51
N SER A 26 13.04 2.88 4.59
CA SER A 26 13.80 3.63 5.61
C SER A 26 12.99 4.84 6.09
N ASN A 27 13.50 5.56 7.09
CA ASN A 27 12.85 6.79 7.56
C ASN A 27 12.84 7.87 6.46
N ASN A 28 13.93 8.00 5.70
CA ASN A 28 14.01 8.94 4.57
C ASN A 28 12.98 8.57 3.48
N ILE A 29 12.79 7.28 3.21
CA ILE A 29 11.74 6.84 2.27
C ILE A 29 10.34 7.14 2.82
N SER A 30 10.10 6.96 4.11
CA SER A 30 8.84 7.40 4.75
C SER A 30 8.56 8.88 4.50
N ASP A 31 9.57 9.75 4.66
CA ASP A 31 9.42 11.19 4.48
C ASP A 31 9.14 11.55 3.01
N ILE A 32 9.83 10.90 2.07
CA ILE A 32 9.58 11.06 0.63
C ILE A 32 8.17 10.60 0.25
N LEU A 33 7.72 9.45 0.77
CA LEU A 33 6.37 8.94 0.52
C LEU A 33 5.29 9.85 1.15
N GLN A 34 5.58 10.46 2.30
CA GLN A 34 4.71 11.47 2.89
C GLN A 34 4.60 12.71 1.98
N GLU A 35 5.72 13.20 1.47
CA GLU A 35 5.74 14.35 0.54
C GLU A 35 4.97 14.03 -0.75
N LEU A 36 5.19 12.84 -1.32
CA LEU A 36 4.47 12.34 -2.49
C LEU A 36 2.96 12.27 -2.22
N ARG A 37 2.55 11.76 -1.06
CA ARG A 37 1.16 11.74 -0.62
C ARG A 37 0.56 13.14 -0.51
N GLN A 38 1.33 14.12 -0.05
CA GLN A 38 0.88 15.51 0.07
C GLN A 38 0.73 16.18 -1.30
N LYS A 39 1.77 16.09 -2.15
CA LYS A 39 1.81 16.68 -3.49
C LYS A 39 0.71 16.15 -4.40
N ASN A 40 0.53 14.83 -4.43
CA ASN A 40 -0.42 14.19 -5.35
C ASN A 40 -1.79 13.94 -4.70
N THR A 41 -1.94 14.27 -3.42
CA THR A 41 -3.11 13.87 -2.62
C THR A 41 -3.39 12.37 -2.76
N CYS A 42 -2.41 11.50 -2.51
CA CYS A 42 -2.63 10.06 -2.65
C CYS A 42 -3.64 9.54 -1.62
N ASP A 43 -4.56 8.68 -2.06
CA ASP A 43 -5.54 7.97 -1.25
C ASP A 43 -4.99 6.61 -0.80
N VAL A 44 -4.29 5.93 -1.71
CA VAL A 44 -3.67 4.62 -1.49
C VAL A 44 -2.24 4.64 -2.04
N ILE A 45 -1.30 4.05 -1.30
CA ILE A 45 0.08 3.85 -1.75
C ILE A 45 0.41 2.37 -1.57
N CYS A 46 0.69 1.69 -2.68
CA CYS A 46 1.19 0.33 -2.72
C CYS A 46 2.72 0.39 -2.79
N VAL A 47 3.39 -0.26 -1.86
CA VAL A 47 4.85 -0.27 -1.76
C VAL A 47 5.34 -1.71 -1.87
N GLN A 48 6.32 -1.95 -2.74
CA GLN A 48 6.98 -3.25 -2.92
C GLN A 48 8.47 -3.17 -2.55
N GLU A 49 9.08 -4.32 -2.27
CA GLU A 49 10.47 -4.48 -1.82
C GLU A 49 10.79 -3.63 -0.60
N THR A 50 10.01 -3.81 0.45
CA THR A 50 10.17 -3.06 1.71
C THR A 50 11.39 -3.48 2.52
N HIS A 51 11.91 -4.70 2.33
CA HIS A 51 13.05 -5.27 3.05
C HIS A 51 12.90 -5.17 4.58
N ARG A 52 11.67 -5.37 5.07
CA ARG A 52 11.35 -5.37 6.50
C ARG A 52 10.71 -6.69 6.90
N ASP A 53 11.32 -7.41 7.82
CA ASP A 53 10.74 -8.59 8.45
C ASP A 53 9.93 -8.22 9.72
N LYS A 54 9.51 -9.24 10.48
CA LYS A 54 8.69 -9.05 11.69
C LYS A 54 9.45 -8.44 12.86
N GLU A 55 10.78 -8.46 12.84
CA GLU A 55 11.64 -7.89 13.89
C GLU A 55 11.88 -6.39 13.65
N ASN A 56 11.68 -5.93 12.42
CA ASN A 56 11.78 -4.51 12.10
C ASN A 56 10.56 -3.72 12.60
N ILE A 57 10.79 -2.44 12.90
CA ILE A 57 9.70 -1.49 13.17
C ILE A 57 8.80 -1.42 11.94
N ARG A 58 7.49 -1.62 12.14
CA ARG A 58 6.49 -1.56 11.08
C ARG A 58 6.58 -0.22 10.31
N PRO A 59 6.51 -0.27 8.98
CA PRO A 59 6.64 0.93 8.16
C PRO A 59 5.46 1.87 8.40
N LYS A 60 5.71 3.17 8.35
CA LYS A 60 4.73 4.22 8.62
C LYS A 60 4.89 5.33 7.60
N ILE A 61 3.78 5.96 7.25
CA ILE A 61 3.72 7.20 6.46
C ILE A 61 2.74 8.12 7.18
N LYS A 62 3.16 9.34 7.53
CA LYS A 62 2.29 10.26 8.28
C LYS A 62 1.03 10.60 7.49
N GLY A 63 -0.14 10.48 8.13
CA GLY A 63 -1.44 10.74 7.51
C GLY A 63 -1.98 9.56 6.68
N MET A 64 -1.38 8.38 6.84
CA MET A 64 -1.85 7.12 6.27
C MET A 64 -1.81 5.99 7.30
N LYS A 65 -2.78 5.08 7.18
CA LYS A 65 -2.88 3.81 7.89
C LYS A 65 -2.18 2.73 7.10
N LEU A 66 -1.46 1.88 7.81
CA LEU A 66 -0.96 0.60 7.29
C LEU A 66 -2.14 -0.38 7.19
N ALA A 67 -2.61 -0.65 5.97
CA ALA A 67 -3.80 -1.47 5.74
C ALA A 67 -3.46 -2.98 5.77
N ILE A 68 -2.40 -3.36 5.07
CA ILE A 68 -1.90 -4.73 5.02
C ILE A 68 -0.40 -4.72 4.72
N GLU A 69 0.31 -5.74 5.21
CA GLU A 69 1.72 -5.95 4.93
C GLU A 69 2.05 -7.44 4.79
N ARG A 70 3.08 -7.72 4.00
CA ARG A 70 3.78 -9.00 3.91
C ARG A 70 5.22 -8.74 4.32
N PRO A 71 5.63 -9.06 5.55
CA PRO A 71 7.01 -8.84 6.00
C PRO A 71 8.00 -9.80 5.30
N HIS A 72 9.13 -9.30 4.83
CA HIS A 72 10.24 -10.11 4.31
C HIS A 72 11.59 -9.41 4.43
N LYS A 73 12.67 -10.17 4.69
CA LYS A 73 14.04 -9.64 4.70
C LYS A 73 14.52 -9.18 3.31
N LYS A 74 14.13 -9.90 2.25
CA LYS A 74 14.58 -9.65 0.87
C LYS A 74 13.55 -8.98 -0.03
N TYR A 75 12.26 -9.14 0.28
CA TYR A 75 11.15 -8.62 -0.54
C TYR A 75 10.20 -7.84 0.38
N GLY A 76 8.90 -8.18 0.33
CA GLY A 76 7.90 -7.67 1.23
C GLY A 76 7.19 -6.47 0.63
N SER A 77 5.88 -6.45 0.82
CA SER A 77 5.00 -5.43 0.27
C SER A 77 4.07 -4.90 1.33
N THR A 78 3.55 -3.71 1.09
CA THR A 78 2.56 -3.11 1.97
C THR A 78 1.63 -2.18 1.21
N ILE A 79 0.39 -2.05 1.70
CA ILE A 79 -0.56 -1.06 1.22
C ILE A 79 -0.85 -0.08 2.36
N PHE A 80 -0.65 1.21 2.08
CA PHE A 80 -1.06 2.31 2.93
C PHE A 80 -2.33 2.94 2.38
N VAL A 81 -3.24 3.33 3.27
CA VAL A 81 -4.51 3.98 2.95
C VAL A 81 -4.64 5.25 3.76
N ARG A 82 -5.10 6.35 3.16
CA ARG A 82 -5.35 7.61 3.87
C ARG A 82 -6.26 7.40 5.08
N ASP A 83 -5.95 8.08 6.19
CA ASP A 83 -6.59 7.85 7.49
C ASP A 83 -8.13 7.95 7.50
N ASN A 84 -8.72 8.75 6.62
CA ASN A 84 -10.18 8.95 6.58
C ASN A 84 -10.93 7.97 5.66
N LEU A 85 -10.24 7.08 4.96
CA LEU A 85 -10.87 6.04 4.15
C LEU A 85 -11.12 4.79 5.00
N LYS A 86 -12.28 4.16 4.77
CA LYS A 86 -12.69 2.93 5.44
C LYS A 86 -12.18 1.74 4.65
N ILE A 87 -11.39 0.89 5.30
CA ILE A 87 -11.02 -0.44 4.81
C ILE A 87 -12.12 -1.39 5.27
N LEU A 88 -12.77 -2.08 4.32
CA LEU A 88 -13.82 -3.05 4.59
C LEU A 88 -13.23 -4.43 4.91
N SER A 89 -12.28 -4.87 4.10
CA SER A 89 -11.59 -6.15 4.25
C SER A 89 -10.18 -6.05 3.69
N THR A 90 -9.33 -7.01 4.07
CA THR A 90 -8.00 -7.19 3.49
C THR A 90 -7.75 -8.67 3.25
N SER A 91 -6.99 -8.99 2.19
CA SER A 91 -6.58 -10.36 1.89
C SER A 91 -5.18 -10.40 1.33
N HIS A 92 -4.45 -11.46 1.65
CA HIS A 92 -3.10 -11.72 1.16
C HIS A 92 -3.00 -13.15 0.65
N THR A 93 -2.43 -13.32 -0.55
CA THR A 93 -2.03 -14.62 -1.06
C THR A 93 -0.58 -14.56 -1.53
N GLU A 94 0.13 -15.67 -1.38
CA GLU A 94 1.52 -15.78 -1.78
C GLU A 94 1.79 -17.13 -2.46
N THR A 95 2.59 -17.12 -3.53
CA THR A 95 3.07 -18.34 -4.19
C THR A 95 4.46 -18.08 -4.76
N ASN A 96 5.48 -18.81 -4.30
CA ASN A 96 6.88 -18.60 -4.70
C ASN A 96 7.34 -17.14 -4.53
N ASP A 97 7.03 -16.51 -3.39
CA ASP A 97 7.30 -15.09 -3.12
C ASP A 97 6.61 -14.10 -4.08
N ILE A 98 5.67 -14.54 -4.92
CA ILE A 98 4.75 -13.64 -5.63
C ILE A 98 3.70 -13.20 -4.63
N GLU A 99 3.73 -11.93 -4.26
CA GLU A 99 2.91 -11.37 -3.20
C GLU A 99 1.71 -10.65 -3.83
N ILE A 100 0.50 -11.03 -3.43
CA ILE A 100 -0.73 -10.36 -3.86
C ILE A 100 -1.44 -9.86 -2.62
N LEU A 101 -1.40 -8.55 -2.41
CA LEU A 101 -2.04 -7.86 -1.30
C LEU A 101 -3.27 -7.14 -1.84
N THR A 102 -4.41 -7.37 -1.24
CA THR A 102 -5.68 -6.76 -1.67
C THR A 102 -6.36 -6.09 -0.49
N ILE A 103 -6.88 -4.89 -0.72
CA ILE A 103 -7.74 -4.18 0.21
C ILE A 103 -9.08 -3.88 -0.46
N GLU A 104 -10.15 -4.04 0.28
CA GLU A 104 -11.48 -3.64 -0.13
C GLU A 104 -11.82 -2.30 0.53
N LEU A 105 -12.20 -1.31 -0.28
CA LEU A 105 -12.73 -0.03 0.15
C LEU A 105 -14.23 0.01 -0.18
N THR A 106 -14.95 1.03 0.28
CA THR A 106 -16.42 1.12 0.13
C THR A 106 -16.95 0.84 -1.29
N ASN A 107 -16.26 1.30 -2.33
CA ASN A 107 -16.74 1.23 -3.71
C ASN A 107 -15.74 0.61 -4.69
N CYS A 108 -14.59 0.12 -4.20
CA CYS A 108 -13.54 -0.43 -5.06
C CYS A 108 -12.58 -1.32 -4.29
N THR A 109 -11.92 -2.21 -5.01
CA THR A 109 -10.82 -3.02 -4.50
C THR A 109 -9.50 -2.49 -5.05
N VAL A 110 -8.44 -2.48 -4.25
CA VAL A 110 -7.07 -2.22 -4.70
C VAL A 110 -6.23 -3.45 -4.45
N THR A 111 -5.63 -3.98 -5.52
CA THR A 111 -4.71 -5.13 -5.47
C THR A 111 -3.31 -4.70 -5.88
N SER A 112 -2.35 -4.85 -4.97
CA SER A 112 -0.92 -4.70 -5.20
C SER A 112 -0.31 -6.07 -5.47
N VAL A 113 0.43 -6.19 -6.58
CA VAL A 113 1.12 -7.41 -6.96
C VAL A 113 2.62 -7.15 -7.01
N TYR A 114 3.39 -7.93 -6.25
CA TYR A 114 4.83 -8.03 -6.40
C TYR A 114 5.19 -9.40 -6.98
N LYS A 115 6.08 -9.40 -7.96
CA LYS A 115 6.64 -10.62 -8.56
C LYS A 115 8.17 -10.50 -8.56
N PRO A 116 8.88 -11.37 -7.83
CA PRO A 116 10.33 -11.45 -7.89
C PRO A 116 10.87 -11.63 -9.33
N PRO A 117 12.09 -11.16 -9.61
CA PRO A 117 12.74 -11.40 -10.90
C PRO A 117 12.96 -12.91 -11.14
N ASN A 118 13.07 -13.31 -12.41
CA ASN A 118 13.50 -14.66 -12.85
C ASN A 118 12.65 -15.86 -12.43
N ILE A 119 11.49 -15.68 -11.81
CA ILE A 119 10.52 -16.76 -11.56
C ILE A 119 9.32 -16.67 -12.51
N PRO A 120 8.69 -17.79 -12.93
CA PRO A 120 7.43 -17.75 -13.66
C PRO A 120 6.32 -17.12 -12.83
N PHE A 121 5.44 -16.33 -13.47
CA PHE A 121 4.28 -15.77 -12.77
C PHE A 121 3.28 -16.89 -12.45
N LYS A 122 3.13 -17.22 -11.16
CA LYS A 122 2.20 -18.20 -10.63
C LYS A 122 1.48 -17.60 -9.44
N PHE A 123 0.17 -17.75 -9.37
CA PHE A 123 -0.61 -17.22 -8.25
C PHE A 123 -1.83 -18.08 -7.97
N THR A 124 -2.26 -18.05 -6.72
CA THR A 124 -3.59 -18.50 -6.32
C THR A 124 -4.56 -17.33 -6.49
N LYS A 125 -5.74 -17.57 -7.09
CA LYS A 125 -6.73 -16.50 -7.28
C LYS A 125 -7.12 -15.86 -5.93
N PRO A 126 -7.00 -14.54 -5.76
CA PRO A 126 -7.43 -13.86 -4.53
C PRO A 126 -8.95 -13.92 -4.35
N THR A 127 -9.40 -13.82 -3.11
CA THR A 127 -10.84 -13.90 -2.74
C THR A 127 -11.64 -12.68 -3.18
N HIS A 128 -11.02 -11.51 -3.35
CA HIS A 128 -11.69 -10.23 -3.63
C HIS A 128 -11.37 -9.67 -5.03
N PHE A 129 -11.11 -10.54 -6.01
CA PHE A 129 -10.74 -10.15 -7.39
C PHE A 129 -11.94 -9.74 -8.24
#